data_AF-A0A1Y1QJT2-F1
#
_entry.id   AF-A0A1Y1QJT2-F1
#
_cell.length_a   1.000
_cell.length_b   1.000
_cell.length_c   1.000
_cell.angle_alpha   90.00
_cell.angle_beta   90.00
_cell.angle_gamma   90.00
#
_symmetry.space_group_name_H-M   'P 1'
#
loop_
_entity.id
_entity.type
_entity.pdbx_description
1 polymer ?
#
loop_
_entity_poly.entity_id
_entity_poly.type
_entity_poly.pdbx_seq_one_letter_code
_entity_poly.pdbx_strand_id
1 'polypeptide(L)' 'MLHRHLNHQRLTLAAIDDIISRGRWQDWAALRKAVLQEQPLLEKVERICRPYLADPYAQRYHFWMHYAQAHRPAA' A
#
# COMPACT_ATOMS: atom_id res chain seq x y z
N MET A 1 17.27 13.55 20.29
CA MET A 1 16.16 13.44 19.32
C MET A 1 16.67 13.88 17.98
N LEU A 2 16.84 12.92 17.07
CA LEU A 2 17.37 13.14 15.73
C LEU A 2 16.36 12.60 14.73
N HIS A 3 15.98 13.45 13.79
CA HIS A 3 15.18 13.13 12.63
C HIS A 3 15.86 11.97 11.90
N ARG A 4 15.35 10.77 12.10
CA ARG A 4 15.90 9.55 11.52
C ARG A 4 15.48 9.53 10.05
N HIS A 5 16.30 10.20 9.24
CA HIS A 5 16.55 9.91 7.85
C HIS A 5 15.43 9.14 7.15
N LEU A 6 14.60 9.90 6.44
CA LEU A 6 13.83 9.50 5.26
C LEU A 6 14.79 9.07 4.12
N ASN A 7 15.77 8.23 4.41
CA ASN A 7 16.67 7.60 3.44
C ASN A 7 16.23 6.14 3.29
N HIS A 8 15.48 5.87 2.22
CA HIS A 8 15.52 4.60 1.50
C HIS A 8 15.22 3.30 2.27
N GLN A 9 14.46 3.35 3.37
CA GLN A 9 13.70 2.15 3.76
C GLN A 9 12.53 2.03 2.78
N ARG A 10 12.78 1.34 1.65
CA ARG A 10 11.78 0.81 0.72
C ARG A 10 10.52 0.50 1.51
N LEU A 11 9.38 1.10 1.16
CA LEU A 11 8.06 0.75 1.69
C LEU A 11 8.01 -0.78 1.91
N THR A 12 8.19 -1.17 3.17
CA THR A 12 8.26 -2.58 3.58
C THR A 12 6.84 -3.11 3.63
N LEU A 13 6.67 -4.43 3.61
CA LEU A 13 5.33 -5.00 3.68
C LEU A 13 4.59 -4.53 4.94
N ALA A 14 5.28 -4.51 6.09
CA ALA A 14 4.71 -4.05 7.35
C ALA A 14 4.37 -2.54 7.34
N ALA A 15 5.20 -1.70 6.71
CA ALA A 15 4.90 -0.27 6.62
C ALA A 15 3.68 0.02 5.73
N ILE A 16 3.55 -0.70 4.61
CA ILE A 16 2.38 -0.56 3.73
C ILE A 16 1.12 -1.07 4.45
N ASP A 17 1.20 -2.21 5.13
CA ASP A 17 0.08 -2.75 5.93
C ASP A 17 -0.37 -1.77 7.02
N ASP A 18 0.57 -1.17 7.76
CA ASP A 18 0.28 -0.15 8.77
C ASP A 18 -0.37 1.10 8.15
N ILE A 19 0.09 1.57 6.99
CA ILE A 19 -0.52 2.70 6.27
C ILE A 19 -1.97 2.38 5.87
N ILE A 20 -2.22 1.19 5.31
CA ILE A 20 -3.57 0.76 4.90
C ILE A 20 -4.48 0.65 6.13
N SER A 21 -3.99 0.00 7.19
CA SER A 21 -4.71 -0.20 8.44
C SER A 21 -5.06 1.10 9.13
N ARG A 22 -4.13 2.06 9.24
CA ARG A 22 -4.38 3.35 9.92
C ARG A 22 -5.37 4.26 9.21
N GLY A 23 -5.50 4.15 7.88
CA GLY A 23 -6.51 4.90 7.13
C GLY A 23 -6.29 6.43 7.10
N ARG A 24 -5.08 6.93 7.42
CA ARG A 24 -4.81 8.38 7.44
C ARG A 24 -4.68 8.90 6.02
N TRP A 25 -5.41 9.97 5.71
CA TRP A 25 -5.45 10.57 4.36
C TRP A 25 -4.06 10.89 3.80
N GLN A 26 -3.19 11.52 4.61
CA GLN A 26 -1.85 11.90 4.17
C GLN A 26 -0.98 10.68 3.83
N ASP A 27 -1.06 9.62 4.63
CA ASP A 27 -0.33 8.37 4.39
C ASP A 27 -0.86 7.67 3.14
N TRP A 28 -2.17 7.67 2.92
CA TRP A 28 -2.80 7.13 1.72
C TRP A 28 -2.41 7.91 0.46
N ALA A 29 -2.36 9.24 0.53
CA ALA A 29 -1.90 10.07 -0.57
C ALA A 29 -0.42 9.82 -0.92
N ALA A 30 0.43 9.63 0.09
CA ALA A 30 1.84 9.30 -0.09
C ALA A 30 2.01 7.90 -0.71
N LEU A 31 1.29 6.89 -0.18
CA LEU A 31 1.29 5.53 -0.74
C LEU A 31 0.80 5.53 -2.18
N ARG A 32 -0.28 6.27 -2.47
CA ARG A 32 -0.82 6.43 -3.83
C ARG A 32 0.24 6.98 -4.80
N LYS A 33 0.94 8.04 -4.40
CA LYS A 33 2.01 8.64 -5.21
C LYS A 33 3.12 7.61 -5.48
N ALA A 34 3.53 6.88 -4.45
CA ALA A 34 4.59 5.89 -4.57
C ALA A 34 4.22 4.72 -5.51
N VAL A 35 3.03 4.13 -5.34
CA VAL A 35 2.60 2.99 -6.18
C VAL A 35 2.40 3.35 -7.65
N LEU A 36 2.08 4.61 -7.96
CA LEU A 36 2.00 5.10 -9.34
C LEU A 36 3.37 5.35 -9.99
N GLN A 37 4.44 5.48 -9.18
CA GLN A 37 5.80 5.70 -9.65
C GLN A 37 6.60 4.40 -9.77
N GLU A 38 6.28 3.40 -8.95
CA GLU A 38 7.05 2.16 -8.85
C GLU A 38 6.13 0.92 -8.94
N GLN A 39 6.14 0.25 -10.10
CA GLN A 39 5.39 -0.99 -10.32
C GLN A 39 5.59 -2.07 -9.23
N PRO A 40 6.81 -2.31 -8.71
CA PRO A 40 7.00 -3.29 -7.65
C PRO A 40 6.26 -2.98 -6.35
N LEU A 41 5.83 -1.73 -6.12
CA LEU A 41 5.02 -1.37 -4.97
C LEU A 41 3.56 -1.79 -5.13
N LEU A 42 3.01 -1.78 -6.36
CA LEU A 42 1.67 -2.32 -6.63
C LEU A 42 1.60 -3.81 -6.28
N GLU A 43 2.62 -4.59 -6.64
CA GLU A 43 2.70 -6.03 -6.29
C GLU A 43 2.76 -6.27 -4.77
N LYS A 44 3.45 -5.40 -4.02
CA LYS A 44 3.47 -5.48 -2.56
C LYS A 44 2.11 -5.17 -1.96
N VAL A 45 1.40 -4.17 -2.49
CA VAL A 45 0.03 -3.85 -2.05
C VAL A 45 -0.89 -5.04 -2.31
N GLU A 46 -0.86 -5.65 -3.50
CA GLU A 46 -1.63 -6.86 -3.80
C GLU A 46 -1.33 -7.98 -2.80
N ARG A 47 -0.03 -8.23 -2.52
CA ARG A 47 0.41 -9.26 -1.59
C ARG A 47 -0.12 -9.03 -0.17
N ILE A 48 -0.16 -7.78 0.29
CA ILE A 48 -0.66 -7.41 1.62
C ILE A 48 -2.18 -7.52 1.67
N CYS A 49 -2.89 -7.17 0.61
CA CYS A 49 -4.35 -7.18 0.62
C CYS A 49 -4.93 -8.61 0.48
N ARG A 50 -4.21 -9.54 -0.17
CA ARG A 50 -4.70 -10.90 -0.45
C ARG A 50 -5.20 -11.69 0.78
N PRO A 51 -4.53 -11.69 1.95
CA PRO A 51 -5.02 -12.37 3.15
C PRO A 51 -6.35 -11.82 3.69
N TYR A 52 -6.66 -10.55 3.40
CA TYR A 52 -7.86 -9.87 3.91
C TYR A 52 -9.08 -10.02 3.00
N LEU A 53 -8.96 -10.69 1.84
CA LEU A 53 -10.07 -10.85 0.90
C LEU A 53 -11.24 -11.65 1.47
N ALA A 54 -10.98 -12.54 2.41
CA ALA A 54 -12.02 -13.34 3.07
C ALA A 54 -12.76 -12.57 4.17
N ASP A 55 -12.23 -11.43 4.63
CA ASP A 55 -12.85 -10.61 5.67
C ASP A 55 -13.74 -9.53 5.03
N PRO A 56 -15.08 -9.63 5.13
CA PRO A 56 -15.99 -8.65 4.54
C PRO A 56 -15.87 -7.25 5.17
N TYR A 57 -15.27 -7.14 6.36
CA TYR A 57 -15.11 -5.87 7.08
C TYR A 57 -13.76 -5.19 6.78
N ALA A 58 -12.86 -5.84 6.05
CA ALA A 58 -11.56 -5.30 5.67
C ALA A 58 -11.61 -4.33 4.46
N GLN A 59 -12.60 -3.42 4.45
CA GLN A 59 -12.90 -2.51 3.33
C GLN A 59 -11.70 -1.71 2.80
N ARG A 60 -10.78 -1.31 3.70
CA ARG A 60 -9.55 -0.61 3.34
C ARG A 60 -8.65 -1.47 2.46
N TYR A 61 -8.51 -2.75 2.79
CA TYR A 61 -7.73 -3.71 2.02
C TYR A 61 -8.41 -4.08 0.70
N HIS A 62 -9.73 -4.20 0.68
CA HIS A 62 -10.49 -4.38 -0.57
C HIS A 62 -10.28 -3.21 -1.53
N PHE A 63 -10.36 -1.98 -1.02
CA PHE A 63 -10.08 -0.77 -1.81
C PHE A 63 -8.67 -0.81 -2.42
N TRP A 64 -7.65 -1.07 -1.60
CA TRP A 64 -6.27 -1.09 -2.08
C TRP A 64 -5.97 -2.26 -3.01
N MET A 65 -6.63 -3.41 -2.85
CA MET A 65 -6.56 -4.51 -3.82
C MET A 65 -7.09 -4.09 -5.18
N HIS A 66 -8.30 -3.52 -5.23
CA HIS A 66 -8.90 -3.06 -6.48
C HIS A 66 -8.08 -1.94 -7.13
N TYR A 67 -7.56 -1.03 -6.31
CA TYR A 67 -6.68 0.04 -6.79
C TYR A 67 -5.40 -0.52 -7.43
N ALA A 68 -4.76 -1.51 -6.79
CA ALA A 68 -3.56 -2.12 -7.33
C ALA A 68 -3.82 -2.88 -8.64
N GLN A 69 -4.92 -3.64 -8.71
CA GLN A 69 -5.35 -4.36 -9.92
C GLN A 69 -5.66 -3.41 -11.08
N ALA A 70 -6.34 -2.29 -10.81
CA ALA A 70 -6.71 -1.31 -11.84
C ALA A 70 -5.50 -0.55 -12.43
N HIS A 71 -4.38 -0.49 -11.71
CA HIS A 71 -3.15 0.18 -12.14
C HIS A 71 -2.03 -0.78 -12.53
N ARG A 72 -2.31 -2.07 -12.59
CA ARG A 72 -1.38 -3.03 -13.16
C ARG A 72 -1.37 -2.87 -14.68
N PRO A 73 -0.20 -2.64 -15.32
CA PRO A 73 -0.12 -2.65 -16.77
C PRO A 73 -0.55 -4.03 -17.28
N ALA A 74 -1.36 -4.04 -18.34
CA ALA A 74 -1.66 -5.27 -19.06
C ALA A 74 -0.34 -5.89 -19.53
N ALA A 75 -0.18 -7.18 -19.24
CA ALA A 75 1.00 -7.96 -19.63
C ALA A 75 1.09 -8.10 -21.16
#